data_AF-A0A7C8M5V9-F1
#
_entry.id   AF-A0A7C8M5V9-F1
#
_cell.length_a   1.000
_cell.length_b   1.000
_cell.length_c   1.000
_cell.angle_alpha   90.00
_cell.angle_beta   90.00
_cell.angle_gamma   90.00
#
_symmetry.space_group_name_H-M   'P 1'
#
loop_
_entity.id
_entity.type
_entity.pdbx_description
1 polymer ?
#
loop_
_entity_poly.entity_id
_entity_poly.type
_entity_poly.pdbx_seq_one_letter_code
_entity_poly.pdbx_strand_id
1 'polypeptide(L)'
;MSDEIKYPRGFGLKDVVAWGTTGLVVVDKVSETVIKTPLHEDCSDLISRERTIYERVNQQGGHKGILRYHGAVESGIRLEYAPNGNLRSFNNRNKVDDKLRLQWAIQIAQAFTFIHRVGVIHGDLTCQNVLLDEKLNTRLSDFAGSSLDGSPLLIAVTASHEYPGPALSVQGDLFAFGSVLYEIMTGNAPYRDLAEDEILSRYSKGVFPDTGSLQAIGGGYQKVLARPICRI
;
A
#
# COMPACT_ATOMS: atom_id res chain seq x y z
N MET A 1 31.18 -6.03 -10.39
CA MET A 1 30.92 -4.81 -11.17
C MET A 1 30.17 -3.89 -10.23
N SER A 2 30.56 -2.62 -10.09
CA SER A 2 29.85 -1.71 -9.19
C SER A 2 28.42 -1.53 -9.69
N ASP A 3 27.43 -1.81 -8.85
CA ASP A 3 26.01 -1.55 -9.12
C ASP A 3 25.78 -0.04 -9.16
N GLU A 4 26.12 0.58 -10.28
CA GLU A 4 25.92 2.01 -10.48
C GLU A 4 24.42 2.27 -10.67
N ILE A 5 23.81 2.95 -9.71
CA ILE A 5 22.39 3.33 -9.74
C ILE A 5 22.15 4.18 -10.99
N LYS A 6 21.30 3.70 -11.89
CA LYS A 6 20.89 4.43 -13.10
C LYS A 6 19.74 5.39 -12.76
N TYR A 7 20.00 6.70 -12.74
CA TYR A 7 18.97 7.72 -12.54
C TYR A 7 18.21 8.02 -13.84
N PRO A 8 16.92 8.43 -13.75
CA PRO A 8 16.22 8.97 -14.91
C PRO A 8 16.94 10.20 -15.48
N ARG A 9 16.85 10.41 -16.80
CA ARG A 9 17.53 11.51 -17.48
C ARG A 9 17.19 12.87 -16.85
N GLY A 10 18.21 13.60 -16.41
CA GLY A 10 18.05 14.92 -15.78
C GLY A 10 17.92 14.91 -14.25
N PHE A 11 17.92 13.74 -13.62
CA PHE A 11 17.81 13.56 -12.16
C PHE A 11 19.11 12.98 -11.58
N GLY A 12 19.31 13.16 -10.27
CA GLY A 12 20.41 12.54 -9.54
C GLY A 12 20.06 12.24 -8.08
N LEU A 13 21.07 11.86 -7.29
CA LEU A 13 20.91 11.45 -5.89
C LEU A 13 20.11 12.45 -5.04
N LYS A 14 20.28 13.76 -5.27
CA LYS A 14 19.59 14.84 -4.56
C LYS A 14 18.06 14.84 -4.75
N ASP A 15 17.58 14.18 -5.79
CA ASP A 15 16.18 14.14 -6.18
C ASP A 15 15.50 12.84 -5.70
N VAL A 16 16.26 11.92 -5.11
CA VAL A 16 15.74 10.63 -4.64
C VAL A 16 14.91 10.80 -3.37
N VAL A 17 13.70 10.26 -3.39
CA VAL A 17 12.77 10.29 -2.24
C VAL A 17 12.48 8.90 -1.68
N ALA A 18 12.66 7.85 -2.47
CA ALA A 18 12.59 6.46 -2.01
C ALA A 18 13.36 5.53 -2.96
N TRP A 19 13.77 4.37 -2.44
CA TRP A 19 14.24 3.23 -3.23
C TRP A 19 13.88 1.93 -2.51
N GLY A 20 13.76 0.84 -3.25
CA GLY A 20 13.52 -0.49 -2.68
C GLY A 20 13.34 -1.55 -3.76
N THR A 21 12.75 -2.68 -3.37
CA THR A 21 12.52 -3.84 -4.24
C THR A 21 11.77 -3.49 -5.52
N THR A 22 10.84 -2.54 -5.46
CA THR A 22 9.97 -2.16 -6.58
C THR A 22 10.55 -1.05 -7.46
N GLY A 23 11.69 -0.45 -7.08
CA GLY A 23 12.40 0.53 -7.90
C GLY A 23 12.97 1.73 -7.14
N LEU A 24 13.48 2.67 -7.93
CA LEU A 24 13.96 3.99 -7.51
C LEU A 24 12.86 5.03 -7.75
N VAL A 25 12.62 5.92 -6.79
CA VAL A 25 11.66 7.02 -6.91
C VAL A 25 12.39 8.35 -6.76
N VAL A 26 12.28 9.20 -7.77
CA VAL A 26 12.81 10.58 -7.76
C VAL A 26 11.68 11.59 -7.84
N VAL A 27 11.83 12.72 -7.16
CA VAL A 27 10.88 13.84 -7.21
C VAL A 27 11.26 14.81 -8.34
N ASP A 28 10.28 15.16 -9.15
CA ASP A 28 10.35 16.24 -10.12
C ASP A 28 9.64 17.46 -9.54
N LYS A 29 10.42 18.34 -8.92
CA LYS A 29 9.92 19.55 -8.25
C LYS A 29 9.29 20.57 -9.22
N VAL A 30 9.62 20.49 -10.52
CA VAL A 30 9.09 21.44 -11.51
C VAL A 30 7.65 21.07 -11.86
N SER A 31 7.39 19.78 -12.02
CA SER A 31 6.04 19.28 -12.32
C SER A 31 5.24 18.83 -11.10
N GLU A 32 5.84 18.88 -9.90
CA GLU A 32 5.27 18.38 -8.65
C GLU A 32 4.79 16.92 -8.75
N THR A 33 5.60 16.10 -9.42
CA THR A 33 5.34 14.66 -9.60
C THR A 33 6.54 13.84 -9.15
N VAL A 34 6.40 12.52 -9.16
CA VAL A 34 7.50 11.58 -8.99
C VAL A 34 7.67 10.71 -10.22
N ILE A 35 8.90 10.28 -10.45
CA ILE A 35 9.24 9.28 -11.46
C ILE A 35 9.72 8.04 -10.72
N LYS A 36 9.07 6.91 -10.98
CA LYS A 36 9.49 5.60 -10.50
C LYS A 36 10.10 4.81 -11.65
N THR A 37 11.33 4.31 -11.47
CA THR A 37 12.06 3.48 -12.44
C THR A 37 12.55 2.20 -11.79
N PRO A 38 12.83 1.14 -12.55
CA PRO A 38 13.51 -0.04 -12.03
C PRO A 38 14.84 0.36 -11.39
N LEU A 39 15.20 -0.27 -10.27
CA LEU A 39 16.52 -0.11 -9.67
C LEU A 39 17.57 -0.92 -10.45
N HIS A 40 17.16 -2.11 -10.94
CA HIS A 40 17.96 -3.03 -11.74
C HIS A 40 17.13 -3.54 -12.94
N GLU A 41 17.80 -4.06 -13.98
CA GLU A 41 17.14 -4.58 -15.19
C GLU A 41 16.17 -5.74 -14.90
N ASP A 42 16.49 -6.55 -13.89
CA ASP A 42 15.66 -7.68 -13.42
C ASP A 42 14.35 -7.22 -12.77
N CYS A 43 14.20 -5.93 -12.43
CA CYS A 43 12.96 -5.37 -11.87
C CYS A 43 12.03 -4.78 -12.94
N SER A 44 12.30 -5.00 -14.24
CA SER A 44 11.51 -4.45 -15.34
C SER A 44 10.07 -4.98 -15.39
N ASP A 45 9.85 -6.23 -14.98
CA ASP A 45 8.51 -6.83 -14.90
C ASP A 45 7.62 -6.15 -13.85
N LEU A 46 8.21 -5.72 -12.72
CA LEU A 46 7.50 -5.02 -11.65
C LEU A 46 6.95 -3.67 -12.13
N ILE A 47 7.78 -2.88 -12.81
CA ILE A 47 7.35 -1.60 -13.38
C ILE A 47 6.36 -1.78 -14.53
N SER A 48 6.53 -2.83 -15.34
CA SER A 48 5.57 -3.16 -16.40
C SER A 48 4.21 -3.53 -15.81
N ARG A 49 4.18 -4.37 -14.76
CA ARG A 49 2.96 -4.73 -14.02
C ARG A 49 2.27 -3.51 -13.45
N GLU A 50 3.03 -2.65 -12.75
CA GLU A 50 2.51 -1.44 -12.14
C GLU A 50 1.93 -0.49 -13.18
N ARG A 51 2.63 -0.27 -14.30
CA ARG A 51 2.15 0.53 -15.43
C ARG A 51 0.81 0.00 -15.95
N THR A 52 0.72 -1.30 -16.26
CA THR A 52 -0.49 -1.90 -16.82
C THR A 52 -1.69 -1.77 -15.88
N ILE A 53 -1.47 -1.89 -14.57
CA ILE A 53 -2.53 -1.72 -13.58
C ILE A 53 -3.01 -0.27 -13.52
N TYR A 54 -2.11 0.72 -13.52
CA TYR A 54 -2.52 2.13 -13.56
C TYR A 54 -3.26 2.48 -14.86
N GLU A 55 -2.82 1.95 -16.00
CA GLU A 55 -3.52 2.11 -17.27
C GLU A 55 -4.93 1.51 -17.23
N ARG A 56 -5.09 0.30 -16.67
CA ARG A 56 -6.39 -0.34 -16.43
C ARG A 56 -7.28 0.52 -15.54
N VAL A 57 -6.75 1.01 -14.42
CA VAL A 57 -7.48 1.88 -13.48
C VAL A 57 -8.00 3.14 -14.20
N ASN A 58 -7.15 3.80 -14.99
CA ASN A 58 -7.52 4.99 -15.74
C ASN A 58 -8.56 4.71 -16.83
N GLN A 59 -8.43 3.60 -17.56
CA GLN A 59 -9.42 3.16 -18.56
C GLN A 59 -10.82 2.91 -17.94
N GLN A 60 -10.87 2.57 -16.66
CA GLN A 60 -12.10 2.34 -15.90
C GLN A 60 -12.60 3.60 -15.15
N GLY A 61 -12.13 4.78 -15.55
CA GLY A 61 -12.56 6.08 -15.02
C GLY A 61 -11.74 6.60 -13.83
N GLY A 62 -10.75 5.84 -13.36
CA GLY A 62 -9.92 6.20 -12.21
C GLY A 62 -10.67 6.21 -10.87
N HIS A 63 -9.92 6.44 -9.78
CA HIS A 63 -10.50 6.57 -8.45
C HIS A 63 -9.66 7.55 -7.60
N LYS A 64 -10.33 8.46 -6.87
CA LYS A 64 -9.66 9.48 -6.05
C LYS A 64 -8.75 8.90 -4.95
N GLY A 65 -9.06 7.69 -4.49
CA GLY A 65 -8.27 6.98 -3.48
C GLY A 65 -7.07 6.21 -4.03
N ILE A 66 -6.78 6.29 -5.33
CA ILE A 66 -5.60 5.71 -5.97
C ILE A 66 -4.65 6.85 -6.34
N LEU A 67 -3.34 6.64 -6.18
CA LEU A 67 -2.32 7.61 -6.58
C LEU A 67 -2.44 7.91 -8.08
N ARG A 68 -2.50 9.19 -8.46
CA ARG A 68 -2.75 9.54 -9.86
C ARG A 68 -1.56 9.15 -10.75
N TYR A 69 -1.85 8.45 -11.84
CA TYR A 69 -0.90 8.12 -12.89
C TYR A 69 -0.90 9.17 -14.00
N HIS A 70 0.29 9.70 -14.32
CA HIS A 70 0.51 10.74 -15.32
C HIS A 70 1.05 10.19 -16.66
N GLY A 71 1.36 8.91 -16.74
CA GLY A 71 1.81 8.26 -17.97
C GLY A 71 3.18 7.60 -17.86
N ALA A 72 3.52 6.89 -18.93
CA ALA A 72 4.79 6.25 -19.14
C ALA A 72 5.91 7.29 -19.33
N VAL A 73 7.09 7.00 -18.81
CA VAL A 73 8.34 7.67 -19.18
C VAL A 73 9.34 6.62 -19.68
N GLU A 74 10.46 7.07 -20.27
CA GLU A 74 11.44 6.23 -20.97
C GLU A 74 11.72 4.89 -20.28
N SER A 75 12.09 4.92 -19.00
CA SER A 75 12.41 3.73 -18.21
C SER A 75 11.46 3.49 -17.04
N GLY A 76 10.25 4.08 -17.03
CA GLY A 76 9.42 4.03 -15.84
C GLY A 76 8.02 4.63 -15.97
N ILE A 77 7.49 5.08 -14.84
CA ILE A 77 6.17 5.70 -14.74
C ILE A 77 6.25 7.03 -14.00
N ARG A 78 5.39 7.98 -14.38
CA ARG A 78 5.20 9.24 -13.66
C ARG A 78 3.92 9.18 -12.84
N LEU A 79 4.03 9.54 -11.56
CA LEU A 79 2.95 9.49 -10.59
C LEU A 79 2.80 10.83 -9.86
N GLU A 80 1.63 11.09 -9.30
CA GLU A 80 1.38 12.21 -8.39
C GLU A 80 2.35 12.17 -7.20
N TYR A 81 2.87 13.34 -6.83
CA TYR A 81 3.63 13.48 -5.59
C TYR A 81 2.67 13.62 -4.40
N ALA A 82 2.88 12.81 -3.38
CA ALA A 82 2.11 12.85 -2.14
C ALA A 82 2.97 13.50 -1.02
N PRO A 83 2.81 14.81 -0.75
CA PRO A 83 3.77 15.57 0.05
C PRO A 83 3.81 15.18 1.52
N ASN A 84 2.76 14.51 2.03
CA ASN A 84 2.72 14.05 3.42
C ASN A 84 3.30 12.63 3.59
N GLY A 85 3.85 12.05 2.52
CA GLY A 85 4.50 10.74 2.55
C GLY A 85 3.52 9.60 2.82
N ASN A 86 4.04 8.49 3.36
CA ASN A 86 3.23 7.32 3.68
C ASN A 86 2.51 7.43 5.03
N LEU A 87 1.38 6.73 5.12
CA LEU A 87 0.46 6.72 6.25
C LEU A 87 1.16 6.29 7.55
N ARG A 88 2.02 5.26 7.51
CA ARG A 88 2.77 4.77 8.68
C ARG A 88 3.62 5.89 9.28
N SER A 89 4.45 6.51 8.44
CA SER A 89 5.37 7.57 8.88
C SER A 89 4.61 8.79 9.38
N PHE A 90 3.52 9.16 8.70
CA PHE A 90 2.69 10.28 9.10
C PHE A 90 1.98 10.02 10.44
N ASN A 91 1.33 8.87 10.60
CA ASN A 91 0.61 8.50 11.82
C ASN A 91 1.53 8.40 13.04
N ASN A 92 2.79 7.97 12.84
CA ASN A 92 3.76 7.85 13.94
C ASN A 92 4.37 9.19 14.36
N ARG A 93 4.46 10.17 13.46
CA ARG A 93 5.08 11.48 13.72
C ARG A 93 4.09 12.53 14.21
N ASN A 94 2.81 12.34 13.95
CA ASN A 94 1.77 13.34 14.21
C ASN A 94 0.75 12.83 15.22
N LYS A 95 0.14 13.75 15.98
CA LYS A 95 -1.06 13.44 16.74
C LYS A 95 -2.25 13.45 15.78
N VAL A 96 -2.84 12.29 15.57
CA VAL A 96 -3.98 12.09 14.65
C VAL A 96 -5.23 11.82 15.48
N ASP A 97 -6.31 12.53 15.18
CA ASP A 97 -7.60 12.30 15.83
C ASP A 97 -8.37 11.12 15.21
N ASP A 98 -9.37 10.62 15.94
CA ASP A 98 -10.16 9.47 15.50
C ASP A 98 -10.95 9.73 14.22
N LYS A 99 -11.34 11.00 13.99
CA LYS A 99 -12.09 11.39 12.80
C LYS A 99 -11.24 11.19 11.55
N LEU A 100 -9.97 11.62 11.57
CA LEU A 100 -9.05 11.46 10.46
C LEU A 100 -8.68 9.98 10.24
N ARG A 101 -8.50 9.20 11.32
CA ARG A 101 -8.30 7.74 11.23
C ARG A 101 -9.47 7.02 10.55
N LEU A 102 -10.70 7.38 10.92
CA LEU A 102 -11.91 6.85 10.30
C LEU A 102 -12.03 7.28 8.83
N GLN A 103 -11.68 8.52 8.51
CA GLN A 103 -11.64 9.00 7.13
C GLN A 103 -10.68 8.14 6.28
N TRP A 104 -9.47 7.87 6.78
CA TRP A 104 -8.51 7.00 6.08
C TRP A 104 -9.04 5.59 5.87
N ALA A 105 -9.62 4.97 6.90
CA ALA A 105 -10.24 3.66 6.80
C ALA A 105 -11.30 3.59 5.68
N ILE A 106 -12.19 4.59 5.62
CA ILE A 106 -13.26 4.67 4.62
C ILE A 106 -12.67 4.85 3.21
N GLN A 107 -11.70 5.74 3.04
CA GLN A 107 -11.10 6.03 1.74
C GLN A 107 -10.34 4.82 1.17
N ILE A 108 -9.60 4.10 2.03
CA ILE A 108 -8.91 2.87 1.64
C ILE A 108 -9.93 1.80 1.22
N ALA A 109 -10.99 1.59 2.01
CA ALA A 109 -12.04 0.62 1.66
C ALA A 109 -12.72 0.93 0.31
N GLN A 110 -12.97 2.21 0.02
CA GLN A 110 -13.51 2.66 -1.27
C GLN A 110 -12.54 2.37 -2.42
N ALA A 111 -11.24 2.63 -2.24
CA ALA A 111 -10.22 2.31 -3.22
C ALA A 111 -10.13 0.80 -3.49
N PHE A 112 -10.17 -0.03 -2.44
CA PHE A 112 -10.15 -1.49 -2.57
C PHE A 112 -11.37 -2.05 -3.30
N THR A 113 -12.56 -1.52 -2.99
CA THR A 113 -13.79 -1.85 -3.71
C THR A 113 -13.64 -1.57 -5.21
N PHE A 114 -12.99 -0.46 -5.57
CA PHE A 114 -12.73 -0.12 -6.97
C PHE A 114 -11.72 -1.07 -7.62
N ILE A 115 -10.55 -1.31 -7.02
CA ILE A 115 -9.49 -2.13 -7.65
C ILE A 115 -9.95 -3.58 -7.84
N HIS A 116 -10.67 -4.16 -6.86
CA HIS A 116 -11.24 -5.50 -6.97
C HIS A 116 -12.24 -5.61 -8.12
N ARG A 117 -13.09 -4.59 -8.31
CA ARG A 117 -14.05 -4.53 -9.42
C ARG A 117 -13.37 -4.50 -10.79
N VAL A 118 -12.18 -3.91 -10.90
CA VAL A 118 -11.43 -3.83 -12.18
C VAL A 118 -10.44 -4.99 -12.38
N GLY A 119 -10.54 -6.04 -11.55
CA GLY A 119 -9.79 -7.28 -11.68
C GLY A 119 -8.41 -7.26 -11.01
N VAL A 120 -8.15 -6.31 -10.12
CA VAL A 120 -6.85 -6.18 -9.43
C VAL A 120 -6.94 -6.72 -8.02
N ILE A 121 -6.01 -7.59 -7.62
CA ILE A 121 -5.73 -7.91 -6.21
C ILE A 121 -4.43 -7.22 -5.83
N HIS A 122 -4.45 -6.40 -4.79
CA HIS A 122 -3.28 -5.58 -4.43
C HIS A 122 -2.12 -6.45 -3.95
N GLY A 123 -2.39 -7.39 -3.04
CA GLY A 123 -1.42 -8.36 -2.53
C GLY A 123 -0.39 -7.82 -1.54
N ASP A 124 -0.14 -6.51 -1.51
CA ASP A 124 0.79 -5.89 -0.56
C ASP A 124 0.23 -4.60 0.06
N LEU A 125 -0.99 -4.69 0.60
CA LEU A 125 -1.59 -3.56 1.31
C LEU A 125 -0.90 -3.40 2.66
N THR A 126 -0.18 -2.28 2.84
CA THR A 126 0.41 -1.87 4.13
C THR A 126 0.25 -0.36 4.31
N CYS A 127 0.43 0.14 5.54
CA CYS A 127 0.48 1.59 5.79
C CYS A 127 1.67 2.29 5.11
N GLN A 128 2.66 1.56 4.56
CA GLN A 128 3.74 2.14 3.77
C GLN A 128 3.30 2.40 2.32
N ASN A 129 2.40 1.58 1.80
CA ASN A 129 1.88 1.66 0.43
C ASN A 129 0.61 2.52 0.31
N VAL A 130 0.17 3.15 1.42
CA VAL A 130 -0.86 4.19 1.41
C VAL A 130 -0.18 5.54 1.63
N LEU A 131 -0.23 6.41 0.62
CA LEU A 131 0.31 7.77 0.68
C LEU A 131 -0.75 8.79 1.09
N LEU A 132 -0.32 9.98 1.50
CA LEU A 132 -1.19 11.08 1.89
C LEU A 132 -0.97 12.30 1.01
N ASP A 133 -2.05 12.77 0.37
CA ASP A 133 -2.03 14.02 -0.38
C ASP A 133 -1.98 15.26 0.54
N GLU A 134 -1.93 16.45 -0.05
CA GLU A 134 -1.87 17.74 0.67
C GLU A 134 -2.97 17.92 1.73
N LYS A 135 -4.15 17.32 1.49
CA LYS A 135 -5.33 17.42 2.35
C LYS A 135 -5.47 16.21 3.28
N LEU A 136 -4.43 15.39 3.39
CA LEU A 136 -4.38 14.16 4.18
C LEU A 136 -5.41 13.11 3.73
N ASN A 137 -5.78 13.10 2.45
CA ASN A 137 -6.54 11.99 1.88
C ASN A 137 -5.61 10.85 1.47
N THR A 138 -6.06 9.61 1.65
CA THR A 138 -5.29 8.42 1.30
C THR A 138 -5.23 8.21 -0.20
N ARG A 139 -4.04 7.86 -0.69
CA ARG A 139 -3.75 7.45 -2.06
C ARG A 139 -3.08 6.08 -2.01
N LEU A 140 -3.83 5.05 -2.42
CA LEU A 140 -3.28 3.71 -2.59
C LEU A 140 -2.23 3.74 -3.70
N SER A 141 -1.09 3.12 -3.45
CA SER A 141 0.09 3.14 -4.32
C SER A 141 0.79 1.79 -4.32
N ASP A 142 1.80 1.65 -5.18
CA ASP A 142 2.63 0.48 -5.38
C ASP A 142 1.88 -0.79 -5.83
N PHE A 143 1.58 -0.84 -7.12
CA PHE A 143 0.96 -2.01 -7.76
C PHE A 143 1.98 -2.96 -8.41
N ALA A 144 3.28 -2.76 -8.16
CA ALA A 144 4.33 -3.56 -8.81
C ALA A 144 4.20 -5.06 -8.54
N GLY A 145 3.79 -5.42 -7.32
CA GLY A 145 3.58 -6.80 -6.89
C GLY A 145 2.19 -7.37 -7.19
N SER A 146 1.24 -6.53 -7.59
CA SER A 146 -0.18 -6.84 -7.62
C SER A 146 -0.56 -7.79 -8.75
N SER A 147 -1.66 -8.51 -8.56
CA SER A 147 -2.28 -9.34 -9.59
C SER A 147 -3.23 -8.51 -10.45
N LEU A 148 -3.27 -8.85 -11.74
CA LEU A 148 -4.29 -8.40 -12.68
C LEU A 148 -4.95 -9.61 -13.34
N ASP A 149 -6.27 -9.70 -13.26
CA ASP A 149 -7.11 -10.74 -13.88
C ASP A 149 -6.63 -12.18 -13.54
N GLY A 150 -6.16 -12.38 -12.31
CA GLY A 150 -5.73 -13.68 -11.79
C GLY A 150 -4.27 -14.07 -12.09
N SER A 151 -3.47 -13.16 -12.65
CA SER A 151 -2.02 -13.38 -12.76
C SER A 151 -1.36 -13.51 -11.37
N PRO A 152 -0.21 -14.20 -11.25
CA PRO A 152 0.46 -14.33 -9.96
C PRO A 152 0.83 -12.98 -9.34
N LEU A 153 0.89 -12.94 -8.00
CA LEU A 153 1.60 -11.90 -7.27
C LEU A 153 3.09 -12.00 -7.57
N LEU A 154 3.76 -10.86 -7.73
CA LEU A 154 5.19 -10.81 -8.03
C LEU A 154 6.06 -10.58 -6.78
N ILE A 155 5.43 -10.41 -5.62
CA ILE A 155 6.09 -10.21 -4.33
C ILE A 155 5.44 -11.09 -3.27
N ALA A 156 6.20 -11.37 -2.20
CA ALA A 156 5.66 -11.99 -1.00
C ALA A 156 4.80 -10.99 -0.22
N VAL A 157 3.73 -11.48 0.40
CA VAL A 157 2.89 -10.68 1.29
C VAL A 157 3.64 -10.47 2.60
N THR A 158 3.55 -9.26 3.17
CA THR A 158 4.10 -8.99 4.50
C THR A 158 3.43 -9.90 5.54
N ALA A 159 4.20 -10.66 6.35
CA ALA A 159 3.65 -11.67 7.28
C ALA A 159 2.55 -11.15 8.22
N SER A 160 2.67 -9.92 8.74
CA SER A 160 1.64 -9.29 9.59
C SER A 160 0.31 -8.97 8.87
N HIS A 161 0.30 -9.05 7.55
CA HIS A 161 -0.82 -8.78 6.65
C HIS A 161 -1.23 -10.03 5.85
N GLU A 162 -0.57 -11.17 6.07
CA GLU A 162 -0.77 -12.38 5.30
C GLU A 162 -1.96 -13.19 5.84
N TYR A 163 -2.96 -13.38 4.98
CA TYR A 163 -4.12 -14.21 5.28
C TYR A 163 -3.71 -15.69 5.37
N PRO A 164 -4.11 -16.46 6.41
CA PRO A 164 -3.83 -17.89 6.54
C PRO A 164 -4.70 -18.73 5.58
N GLY A 165 -4.57 -18.46 4.28
CA GLY A 165 -5.31 -19.07 3.19
C GLY A 165 -4.69 -18.67 1.84
N PRO A 166 -5.45 -18.68 0.73
CA PRO A 166 -4.91 -18.27 -0.57
C PRO A 166 -4.52 -16.78 -0.57
N ALA A 167 -3.23 -16.49 -0.67
CA ALA A 167 -2.71 -15.12 -0.72
C ALA A 167 -3.27 -14.31 -1.91
N LEU A 168 -3.40 -14.95 -3.08
CA LEU A 168 -4.03 -14.36 -4.25
C LEU A 168 -5.57 -14.44 -4.12
N SER A 169 -6.15 -13.56 -3.31
CA SER A 169 -7.60 -13.50 -3.15
C SER A 169 -8.07 -12.14 -2.64
N VAL A 170 -9.36 -11.85 -2.87
CA VAL A 170 -10.04 -10.70 -2.24
C VAL A 170 -9.98 -10.82 -0.71
N GLN A 171 -10.10 -12.04 -0.17
CA GLN A 171 -9.98 -12.31 1.27
C GLN A 171 -8.59 -11.94 1.80
N GLY A 172 -7.53 -12.21 1.03
CA GLY A 172 -6.16 -11.77 1.33
C GLY A 172 -6.06 -10.26 1.51
N ASP A 173 -6.57 -9.50 0.53
CA ASP A 173 -6.60 -8.03 0.61
C ASP A 173 -7.46 -7.51 1.78
N LEU A 174 -8.60 -8.16 2.08
CA LEU A 174 -9.45 -7.78 3.22
C LEU A 174 -8.78 -8.05 4.57
N PHE A 175 -8.00 -9.12 4.68
CA PHE A 175 -7.21 -9.41 5.86
C PHE A 175 -6.10 -8.37 6.05
N ALA A 176 -5.35 -8.07 4.99
CA ALA A 176 -4.34 -7.02 4.99
C ALA A 176 -4.95 -5.64 5.33
N PHE A 177 -6.17 -5.36 4.88
CA PHE A 177 -6.91 -4.16 5.27
C PHE A 177 -7.20 -4.14 6.77
N GLY A 178 -7.60 -5.27 7.37
CA GLY A 178 -7.71 -5.42 8.82
C GLY A 178 -6.41 -5.09 9.54
N SER A 179 -5.27 -5.58 9.05
CA SER A 179 -3.95 -5.26 9.60
C SER A 179 -3.61 -3.76 9.50
N VAL A 180 -3.94 -3.12 8.38
CA VAL A 180 -3.81 -1.66 8.22
C VAL A 180 -4.69 -0.89 9.20
N LEU A 181 -5.94 -1.31 9.41
CA LEU A 181 -6.84 -0.68 10.39
C LEU A 181 -6.29 -0.80 11.81
N TYR A 182 -5.78 -1.97 12.17
CA TYR A 182 -5.11 -2.20 13.44
C TYR A 182 -3.94 -1.22 13.62
N GLU A 183 -3.10 -1.07 12.60
CA GLU A 183 -1.94 -0.18 12.66
C GLU A 183 -2.33 1.30 12.74
N ILE A 184 -3.34 1.75 11.98
CA ILE A 184 -3.84 3.12 12.04
C ILE A 184 -4.25 3.49 13.48
N MET A 185 -4.93 2.56 14.15
CA MET A 185 -5.51 2.82 15.47
C MET A 185 -4.51 2.68 16.61
N THR A 186 -3.61 1.69 16.53
CA THR A 186 -2.63 1.39 17.60
C THR A 186 -1.29 2.07 17.40
N GLY A 187 -0.99 2.56 16.19
CA GLY A 187 0.33 3.03 15.78
C GLY A 187 1.34 1.90 15.50
N ASN A 188 0.92 0.63 15.59
CA ASN A 188 1.79 -0.53 15.54
C ASN A 188 1.24 -1.58 14.58
N ALA A 189 2.10 -2.16 13.75
CA ALA A 189 1.70 -3.32 12.95
C ALA A 189 1.26 -4.48 13.88
N PRO A 190 0.32 -5.34 13.44
CA PRO A 190 0.00 -6.59 14.12
C PRO A 190 1.27 -7.37 14.47
N TYR A 191 1.40 -7.75 15.74
CA TYR A 191 2.54 -8.54 16.23
C TYR A 191 3.92 -7.94 15.88
N ARG A 192 4.06 -6.61 15.88
CA ARG A 192 5.31 -5.90 15.52
C ARG A 192 6.60 -6.42 16.16
N ASP A 193 6.52 -7.07 17.32
CA ASP A 193 7.68 -7.53 18.09
C ASP A 193 7.91 -9.05 17.96
N LEU A 194 7.20 -9.74 17.07
CA LEU A 194 7.36 -11.17 16.77
C LEU A 194 8.08 -11.39 15.44
N ALA A 195 8.73 -12.54 15.31
CA ALA A 195 9.31 -13.00 14.05
C ALA A 195 8.21 -13.44 13.07
N GLU A 196 8.49 -13.36 11.77
CA GLU A 196 7.50 -13.63 10.70
C GLU A 196 6.92 -15.05 10.78
N ASP A 197 7.75 -16.05 11.02
CA ASP A 197 7.34 -17.46 11.15
C ASP A 197 6.38 -17.67 12.34
N GLU A 198 6.63 -16.98 13.46
CA GLU A 198 5.73 -16.99 14.62
C GLU A 198 4.41 -16.27 14.33
N ILE A 199 4.42 -15.17 13.56
CA ILE A 199 3.20 -14.48 13.13
C ILE A 199 2.33 -15.41 12.27
N LEU A 200 2.92 -16.06 11.27
CA LEU A 200 2.20 -16.98 10.38
C LEU A 200 1.70 -18.23 11.14
N SER A 201 2.50 -18.74 12.07
CA SER A 201 2.12 -19.82 13.00
C SER A 201 0.89 -19.44 13.84
N ARG A 202 0.79 -18.20 14.30
CA ARG A 202 -0.39 -17.71 15.05
C ARG A 202 -1.62 -17.59 14.17
N TYR A 203 -1.50 -16.97 13.00
CA TYR A 203 -2.62 -16.83 12.08
C TYR A 203 -3.19 -18.18 11.63
N SER A 204 -2.33 -19.16 11.31
CA SER A 204 -2.78 -20.52 10.95
C SER A 204 -3.52 -21.24 12.09
N LYS A 205 -3.28 -20.85 13.35
CA LYS A 205 -3.97 -21.36 14.54
C LYS A 205 -5.20 -20.53 14.93
N GLY A 206 -5.55 -19.50 14.15
CA GLY A 206 -6.65 -18.58 14.48
C GLY A 206 -6.36 -17.65 15.66
N VAL A 207 -5.08 -17.41 15.97
CA VAL A 207 -4.66 -16.52 17.05
C VAL A 207 -4.36 -15.14 16.48
N PHE A 208 -5.24 -14.17 16.75
CA PHE A 208 -5.17 -12.81 16.23
C PHE A 208 -4.72 -11.78 17.29
N PRO A 209 -4.20 -10.61 16.87
CA PRO A 209 -3.74 -9.57 17.78
C PRO A 209 -4.85 -9.11 18.74
N ASP A 210 -4.47 -8.68 19.93
CA ASP A 210 -5.43 -8.14 20.89
C ASP A 210 -6.08 -6.86 20.36
N THR A 211 -7.40 -6.82 20.39
CA THR A 211 -8.21 -5.67 19.95
C THR A 211 -8.90 -4.95 21.11
N GLY A 212 -8.60 -5.32 22.36
CA GLY A 212 -9.20 -4.71 23.55
C GLY A 212 -8.99 -3.18 23.62
N SER A 213 -7.79 -2.72 23.25
CA SER A 213 -7.46 -1.28 23.20
C SER A 213 -8.22 -0.51 22.10
N LEU A 214 -8.69 -1.20 21.05
CA LEU A 214 -9.47 -0.62 19.96
C LEU A 214 -10.93 -0.35 20.37
N GLN A 215 -11.46 -1.08 21.37
CA GLN A 215 -12.84 -0.93 21.84
C GLN A 215 -13.10 0.40 22.55
N ALA A 216 -12.04 1.05 23.06
CA ALA A 216 -12.15 2.36 23.73
C ALA A 216 -12.41 3.52 22.75
N ILE A 217 -12.21 3.33 21.44
CA ILE A 217 -12.26 4.38 20.40
C ILE A 217 -13.67 4.51 19.78
N GLY A 218 -14.73 4.34 20.58
CA GLY A 218 -16.08 4.84 20.27
C GLY A 218 -17.19 3.79 20.14
N GLY A 219 -18.19 3.92 21.01
CA GLY A 219 -19.38 3.07 21.15
C GLY A 219 -20.38 3.02 19.97
N GLY A 220 -19.94 3.32 18.74
CA GLY A 220 -20.72 3.18 17.52
C GLY A 220 -19.99 2.46 16.36
N TYR A 221 -18.67 2.25 16.46
CA TYR A 221 -17.83 1.82 15.33
C TYR A 221 -17.51 0.31 15.33
N GLN A 222 -17.99 -0.43 16.33
CA GLN A 222 -17.78 -1.88 16.51
C GLN A 222 -18.15 -2.74 15.28
N LYS A 223 -19.11 -2.31 14.45
CA LYS A 223 -19.55 -3.12 13.30
C LYS A 223 -18.63 -3.06 12.08
N VAL A 224 -17.85 -1.98 11.92
CA VAL A 224 -17.02 -1.74 10.73
C VAL A 224 -15.59 -2.25 10.92
N LEU A 225 -15.03 -2.08 12.13
CA LEU A 225 -13.61 -2.39 12.41
C LEU A 225 -13.38 -3.79 12.99
N ALA A 226 -14.38 -4.40 13.66
CA ALA A 226 -14.20 -5.70 14.32
C ALA A 226 -14.51 -6.92 13.43
N ARG A 227 -15.09 -6.70 12.24
CA ARG A 227 -15.43 -7.79 11.30
C ARG A 227 -14.23 -8.31 10.48
N PRO A 228 -13.29 -7.48 10.01
CA PRO A 228 -12.14 -7.96 9.23
C PRO A 228 -11.14 -8.80 10.04
N ILE A 229 -10.98 -8.54 11.35
CA ILE A 229 -9.91 -9.15 12.15
C ILE A 229 -10.38 -10.39 12.92
N CYS A 230 -11.67 -10.49 13.29
CA CYS A 230 -12.14 -11.49 14.25
C CYS A 230 -13.11 -12.55 13.69
N ARG A 231 -13.61 -12.44 12.45
CA ARG A 231 -14.59 -13.39 11.86
C ARG A 231 -14.48 -13.55 10.33
N ILE A 232 -13.27 -13.72 9.80
CA ILE A 232 -13.10 -14.29 8.45
C ILE A 232 -13.06 -15.81 8.58
#